data_AF-A0A0M9DVA5-F1
#
_entry.id   AF-A0A0M9DVA5-F1
#
_cell.length_a   1.000
_cell.length_b   1.000
_cell.length_c   1.000
_cell.angle_alpha   90.00
_cell.angle_beta   90.00
_cell.angle_gamma   90.00
#
_symmetry.space_group_name_H-M   'P 1'
#
loop_
_entity.id
_entity.type
_entity.pdbx_description
1 polymer ?
#
loop_
_entity_poly.entity_id
_entity_poly.type
_entity_poly.pdbx_seq_one_letter_code
_entity_poly.pdbx_strand_id
1 'polypeptide(L)'
;MLYKVVVYIDKLKVYFYKMLFSVLKILIILNDKNTKISNPMKKTLFSIVLCILSVSLYAQGGRQQLLNKYVGERKITLQWLDTSPTKKCKPGKVTISQEDGTFNLNIKGSQYKNDNEYVTIEGTIEPISAIEFKFTGTITSQVSYIYDGKPCVKSGTYTFKKWNGRPFYRLQEKTNCDGSAVDYVDIY
;
A
#
# COMPACT_ATOMS: atom_id res chain seq x y z
N MET A 1 -15.32 -9.26 -8.85
CA MET A 1 -14.45 -8.63 -7.81
C MET A 1 -14.68 -7.12 -7.71
N LEU A 2 -14.76 -6.40 -8.83
CA LEU A 2 -15.06 -4.95 -8.90
C LEU A 2 -16.31 -4.51 -8.10
N TYR A 3 -17.39 -5.30 -8.12
CA TYR A 3 -18.63 -4.97 -7.41
C TYR A 3 -18.48 -4.89 -5.88
N LYS A 4 -17.60 -5.71 -5.27
CA LYS A 4 -17.38 -5.66 -3.81
C LYS A 4 -16.58 -4.42 -3.39
N VAL A 5 -15.72 -3.91 -4.26
CA VAL A 5 -14.90 -2.72 -4.01
C VAL A 5 -15.76 -1.44 -4.09
N VAL A 6 -16.62 -1.34 -5.10
CA VAL A 6 -17.57 -0.21 -5.24
C VAL A 6 -18.51 -0.12 -4.03
N VAL A 7 -19.08 -1.26 -3.60
CA VAL A 7 -19.97 -1.31 -2.41
C VAL A 7 -19.24 -0.94 -1.12
N TYR A 8 -17.94 -1.23 -1.00
CA TYR A 8 -17.16 -0.89 0.19
C TYR A 8 -16.81 0.60 0.24
N ILE A 9 -16.49 1.20 -0.90
CA ILE A 9 -16.24 2.64 -1.04
C ILE A 9 -17.51 3.44 -0.74
N ASP A 10 -18.67 2.99 -1.22
CA ASP A 10 -19.95 3.63 -0.91
C ASP A 10 -20.31 3.54 0.57
N LYS A 11 -20.04 2.40 1.22
CA LYS A 11 -20.23 2.26 2.68
C LYS A 11 -19.32 3.22 3.45
N LEU A 12 -18.04 3.32 3.09
CA LEU A 12 -17.09 4.24 3.73
C LEU A 12 -17.50 5.71 3.56
N LYS A 13 -17.96 6.10 2.37
CA LYS A 13 -18.53 7.43 2.14
C LYS A 13 -19.76 7.66 3.03
N VAL A 14 -20.67 6.70 3.13
CA VAL A 14 -21.85 6.81 4.01
C VAL A 14 -21.46 6.95 5.49
N TYR A 15 -20.45 6.22 5.96
CA TYR A 15 -19.96 6.38 7.34
C TYR A 15 -19.33 7.75 7.56
N PHE A 16 -18.53 8.24 6.60
CA PHE A 16 -17.95 9.57 6.66
C PHE A 16 -19.03 10.67 6.69
N TYR A 17 -20.03 10.60 5.80
CA TYR A 17 -21.16 11.54 5.79
C TYR A 17 -21.99 11.46 7.07
N LYS A 18 -22.25 10.27 7.62
CA LYS A 18 -22.94 10.10 8.90
C LYS A 18 -22.14 10.70 10.05
N MET A 19 -20.83 10.52 10.07
CA MET A 19 -19.94 11.13 11.05
C MET A 19 -19.96 12.65 10.92
N LEU A 20 -19.84 13.19 9.71
CA LEU A 20 -19.88 14.63 9.44
C LEU A 20 -21.23 15.25 9.87
N PHE A 21 -22.34 14.59 9.54
CA PHE A 21 -23.69 14.98 9.98
C PHE A 21 -23.84 14.94 11.50
N SER A 22 -23.23 13.95 12.17
CA SER A 22 -23.28 13.83 13.62
C SER A 22 -22.48 14.96 14.29
N VAL A 23 -21.29 15.27 13.77
CA VAL A 23 -20.48 16.41 14.21
C VAL A 23 -21.22 17.73 13.98
N LEU A 24 -21.83 17.92 12.81
CA LEU A 24 -22.60 19.11 12.50
C LEU A 24 -23.81 19.27 13.45
N LYS A 25 -24.54 18.17 13.74
CA LYS A 25 -25.63 18.18 14.72
C LYS A 25 -25.14 18.57 16.12
N ILE A 26 -24.01 18.04 16.56
CA ILE A 26 -23.42 18.39 17.86
C ILE A 26 -23.04 19.88 17.88
N LEU A 27 -22.41 20.40 16.82
CA LEU A 27 -22.05 21.82 16.72
C LEU A 27 -23.28 22.74 16.74
N ILE A 28 -24.36 22.34 16.05
CA ILE A 28 -25.64 23.07 16.07
C ILE A 28 -26.24 23.08 17.49
N ILE A 29 -26.28 21.92 18.17
CA ILE A 29 -26.78 21.81 19.55
C ILE A 29 -25.93 22.65 20.52
N LEU A 30 -24.60 22.65 20.37
CA LEU A 30 -23.72 23.45 21.21
C LEU A 30 -23.91 24.96 21.00
N ASN A 31 -24.32 25.38 19.78
CA ASN A 31 -24.60 26.77 19.44
C ASN A 31 -26.03 27.22 19.78
N ASP A 32 -26.96 26.30 20.03
CA ASP A 32 -28.35 26.61 20.37
C ASP A 32 -28.44 27.21 21.78
N LYS A 33 -29.00 28.42 21.87
CA LYS A 33 -29.17 29.18 23.12
C LYS A 33 -30.21 28.56 24.06
N ASN A 34 -31.11 27.70 23.55
CA ASN A 34 -32.21 27.12 24.32
C ASN A 34 -31.86 25.79 25.01
N THR A 35 -30.65 25.26 24.79
CA THR A 35 -30.22 24.00 25.44
C THR A 35 -29.93 24.20 26.92
N LYS A 36 -30.28 23.21 27.76
CA LYS A 36 -29.97 23.19 29.21
C LYS A 36 -28.48 22.98 29.54
N ILE A 37 -27.59 22.91 28.55
CA ILE A 37 -26.15 22.72 28.73
C ILE A 37 -25.53 24.05 29.20
N SER A 38 -24.80 24.03 30.32
CA SER A 38 -24.16 25.24 30.84
C SER A 38 -23.07 25.78 29.89
N ASN A 39 -22.92 27.10 29.83
CA ASN A 39 -21.90 27.75 29.00
C ASN A 39 -20.45 27.24 29.18
N PRO A 40 -19.95 26.96 30.40
CA PRO A 40 -18.62 26.36 30.55
C PRO A 40 -18.54 24.97 29.90
N MET A 41 -19.59 24.15 30.05
CA MET A 41 -19.66 22.81 29.47
C MET A 41 -19.76 22.85 27.93
N LYS A 42 -20.46 23.84 27.35
CA LYS A 42 -20.50 24.07 25.90
C LYS A 42 -19.12 24.39 25.32
N LYS A 43 -18.36 25.26 25.99
CA LYS A 43 -16.99 25.61 25.59
C LYS A 43 -16.08 24.39 25.63
N THR A 44 -16.15 23.59 26.69
CA THR A 44 -15.38 22.34 26.81
C THR A 44 -15.72 21.34 25.71
N LEU A 45 -17.01 21.08 25.45
CA LEU A 45 -17.46 20.17 24.38
C LEU A 45 -17.02 20.66 22.99
N PHE A 46 -17.13 21.96 22.72
CA PHE A 46 -16.68 22.54 21.47
C PHE A 46 -15.17 22.38 21.27
N SER A 47 -14.36 22.64 22.30
CA SER A 47 -12.91 22.40 22.27
C SER A 47 -12.58 20.92 22.03
N ILE A 48 -13.29 19.99 22.65
CA ILE A 48 -13.07 18.55 22.43
C ILE A 48 -13.36 18.17 20.96
N VAL A 49 -14.49 18.61 20.41
CA VAL A 49 -14.84 18.37 19.00
C VAL A 49 -13.78 18.95 18.07
N LEU A 50 -13.30 20.16 18.34
CA LEU A 50 -12.26 20.81 17.54
C LEU A 50 -10.92 20.04 17.62
N CYS A 51 -10.55 19.56 18.80
CA CYS A 51 -9.35 18.71 18.99
C CYS A 51 -9.46 17.38 18.23
N ILE A 52 -10.62 16.73 18.22
CA ILE A 52 -10.81 15.46 17.48
C ILE A 52 -10.70 15.68 15.97
N LEU A 53 -11.29 16.78 15.46
CA LEU A 53 -11.22 17.15 14.05
C LEU A 53 -9.78 17.45 13.61
N SER A 54 -9.03 18.20 14.41
CA SER A 54 -7.64 18.52 14.09
C SER A 54 -6.78 17.27 14.04
N VAL A 55 -6.86 16.37 15.03
CA VAL A 55 -6.12 15.09 15.05
C VAL A 55 -6.43 14.23 13.81
N SER A 56 -7.70 14.20 13.39
CA SER A 56 -8.12 13.44 12.20
C SER A 56 -7.50 13.99 10.91
N LEU A 57 -7.46 15.32 10.76
CA LEU A 57 -6.83 15.99 9.60
C LEU A 57 -5.32 15.76 9.58
N TYR A 58 -4.63 15.85 10.72
CA TYR A 58 -3.20 15.55 10.82
C TYR A 58 -2.89 14.10 10.43
N ALA A 59 -3.71 13.14 10.89
CA ALA A 59 -3.54 11.73 10.55
C ALA A 59 -3.73 11.47 9.04
N GLN A 60 -4.71 12.11 8.40
CA GLN A 60 -4.92 12.02 6.95
C GLN A 60 -3.75 12.62 6.16
N GLY A 61 -3.25 13.79 6.59
CA GLY A 61 -2.10 14.43 5.96
C GLY A 61 -0.83 13.58 6.01
N GLY A 62 -0.52 12.99 7.18
CA GLY A 62 0.64 12.10 7.33
C GLY A 62 0.53 10.83 6.47
N ARG A 63 -0.68 10.25 6.37
CA ARG A 63 -0.92 9.09 5.51
C ARG A 63 -0.73 9.43 4.04
N GLN A 64 -1.25 10.56 3.57
CA GLN A 64 -1.08 10.96 2.16
C GLN A 64 0.39 11.25 1.81
N GLN A 65 1.15 11.87 2.72
CA GLN A 65 2.60 12.05 2.54
C GLN A 65 3.33 10.71 2.41
N LEU A 66 2.95 9.71 3.21
CA LEU A 66 3.50 8.36 3.09
C LEU A 66 3.19 7.76 1.72
N LEU A 67 1.96 7.87 1.22
CA LEU A 67 1.57 7.35 -0.11
C LEU A 67 2.37 7.98 -1.25
N ASN A 68 2.51 9.31 -1.23
CA ASN A 68 3.25 10.06 -2.24
C ASN A 68 4.72 9.59 -2.35
N LYS A 69 5.29 9.03 -1.27
CA LYS A 69 6.65 8.46 -1.29
C LYS A 69 6.76 7.19 -2.15
N TYR A 70 5.68 6.44 -2.32
CA TYR A 70 5.67 5.20 -3.09
C TYR A 70 5.35 5.42 -4.57
N VAL A 71 4.42 6.35 -4.86
CA VAL A 71 3.98 6.67 -6.24
C VAL A 71 5.15 6.99 -7.17
N GLY A 72 5.03 6.60 -8.43
CA GLY A 72 6.00 6.82 -9.49
C GLY A 72 6.65 5.53 -10.01
N GLU A 73 7.66 5.70 -10.88
CA GLU A 73 8.47 4.58 -11.37
C GLU A 73 9.48 4.13 -10.30
N ARG A 74 9.62 2.82 -10.13
CA ARG A 74 10.56 2.16 -9.22
C ARG A 74 11.32 1.07 -9.96
N LYS A 75 12.49 0.69 -9.45
CA LYS A 75 13.23 -0.46 -9.99
C LYS A 75 12.74 -1.73 -9.33
N ILE A 76 12.70 -2.82 -10.09
CA ILE A 76 12.46 -4.17 -9.58
C ILE A 76 13.63 -5.08 -9.95
N THR A 77 14.05 -5.95 -9.05
CA THR A 77 15.04 -6.98 -9.32
C THR A 77 14.65 -8.34 -8.77
N LEU A 78 15.03 -9.41 -9.47
CA LEU A 78 15.13 -10.77 -8.95
C LEU A 78 16.60 -11.20 -8.98
N GLN A 79 17.14 -11.67 -7.85
CA GLN A 79 18.56 -12.01 -7.69
C GLN A 79 19.10 -12.96 -8.78
N TRP A 80 18.27 -13.89 -9.24
CA TRP A 80 18.65 -14.95 -10.17
C TRP A 80 18.85 -14.43 -11.60
N LEU A 81 18.31 -13.24 -11.90
CA LEU A 81 18.51 -12.60 -13.20
C LEU A 81 19.89 -11.92 -13.27
N ASP A 82 20.55 -11.66 -12.14
CA ASP A 82 21.90 -11.12 -12.05
C ASP A 82 22.97 -12.22 -11.95
N THR A 83 22.99 -13.12 -12.95
CA THR A 83 23.83 -14.34 -12.93
C THR A 83 25.18 -14.23 -13.60
N SER A 84 25.47 -13.17 -14.36
CA SER A 84 26.75 -13.08 -15.06
C SER A 84 27.79 -12.26 -14.27
N PRO A 85 28.99 -12.81 -14.00
CA PRO A 85 30.09 -12.07 -13.37
C PRO A 85 30.61 -10.93 -14.26
N THR A 86 30.33 -10.96 -15.57
CA THR A 86 30.80 -9.97 -16.55
C THR A 86 29.71 -9.03 -17.04
N LYS A 87 28.43 -9.33 -16.78
CA LYS A 87 27.29 -8.53 -17.23
C LYS A 87 26.16 -8.56 -16.21
N LYS A 88 26.07 -7.53 -15.36
CA LYS A 88 24.90 -7.32 -14.50
C LYS A 88 23.66 -7.16 -15.35
N CYS A 89 22.59 -7.86 -15.01
CA CYS A 89 21.31 -7.61 -15.64
C CYS A 89 20.81 -6.24 -15.20
N LYS A 90 20.16 -5.52 -16.11
CA LYS A 90 19.60 -4.22 -15.76
C LYS A 90 18.38 -4.47 -14.87
N PRO A 91 18.18 -3.67 -13.81
CA PRO A 91 16.94 -3.70 -13.07
C PRO A 91 15.75 -3.45 -14.00
N GLY A 92 14.66 -4.13 -13.72
CA GLY A 92 13.38 -3.87 -14.34
C GLY A 92 12.73 -2.60 -13.82
N LYS A 93 11.49 -2.37 -14.24
CA LYS A 93 10.68 -1.23 -13.80
C LYS A 93 9.33 -1.70 -13.31
N VAL A 94 8.84 -1.03 -12.26
CA VAL A 94 7.43 -1.08 -11.84
C VAL A 94 6.89 0.33 -11.74
N THR A 95 5.63 0.51 -12.09
CA THR A 95 4.90 1.76 -11.92
C THR A 95 3.96 1.60 -10.75
N ILE A 96 4.04 2.52 -9.80
CA ILE A 96 3.11 2.62 -8.67
C ILE A 96 2.22 3.84 -8.88
N SER A 97 0.91 3.64 -8.92
CA SER A 97 -0.07 4.71 -9.10
C SER A 97 -1.13 4.69 -8.00
N GLN A 98 -1.64 5.86 -7.63
CA GLN A 98 -2.77 5.98 -6.72
C GLN A 98 -4.04 6.13 -7.56
N GLU A 99 -5.10 5.40 -7.20
CA GLU A 99 -6.43 5.67 -7.72
C GLU A 99 -7.09 6.74 -6.85
N ASP A 100 -7.75 7.72 -7.50
CA ASP A 100 -8.27 8.91 -6.83
C ASP A 100 -9.17 8.59 -5.63
N GLY A 101 -8.86 9.21 -4.49
CA GLY A 101 -9.62 9.03 -3.25
C GLY A 101 -9.42 7.69 -2.54
N THR A 102 -8.49 6.84 -3.00
CA THR A 102 -8.15 5.57 -2.34
C THR A 102 -6.79 5.64 -1.65
N PHE A 103 -6.63 4.91 -0.54
CA PHE A 103 -5.33 4.74 0.12
C PHE A 103 -4.54 3.52 -0.38
N ASN A 104 -5.09 2.79 -1.35
CA ASN A 104 -4.46 1.64 -1.97
C ASN A 104 -3.73 2.10 -3.23
N LEU A 105 -2.52 1.62 -3.44
CA LEU A 105 -1.73 1.94 -4.62
C LEU A 105 -1.74 0.75 -5.57
N ASN A 106 -1.93 0.97 -6.85
CA ASN A 106 -1.74 -0.06 -7.87
C ASN A 106 -0.24 -0.18 -8.16
N ILE A 107 0.24 -1.41 -8.37
CA ILE A 107 1.60 -1.69 -8.82
C ILE A 107 1.55 -2.63 -10.02
N LYS A 108 2.32 -2.31 -11.06
CA LYS A 108 2.54 -3.21 -12.19
C LYS A 108 3.94 -3.04 -12.77
N GLY A 109 4.57 -4.13 -13.13
CA GLY A 109 5.80 -4.09 -13.92
C GLY A 109 6.58 -5.40 -13.90
N SER A 110 7.85 -5.31 -14.28
CA SER A 110 8.64 -6.48 -14.61
C SER A 110 10.13 -6.20 -14.75
N GLN A 111 10.94 -7.24 -14.59
CA GLN A 111 12.31 -7.34 -15.06
C GLN A 111 12.43 -8.55 -15.99
N TYR A 112 13.07 -8.35 -17.14
CA TYR A 112 13.41 -9.41 -18.08
C TYR A 112 14.91 -9.45 -18.32
N LYS A 113 15.51 -10.64 -18.24
CA LYS A 113 16.83 -10.91 -18.81
C LYS A 113 16.69 -11.40 -20.25
N ASN A 114 15.67 -12.22 -20.52
CA ASN A 114 15.19 -12.68 -21.82
C ASN A 114 13.74 -13.22 -21.64
N ASP A 115 13.15 -13.76 -22.69
CA ASP A 115 11.74 -14.22 -22.70
C ASP A 115 11.45 -15.35 -21.70
N ASN A 116 12.47 -16.13 -21.30
CA ASN A 116 12.33 -17.27 -20.38
C ASN A 116 12.96 -17.00 -19.00
N GLU A 117 13.48 -15.80 -18.76
CA GLU A 117 14.12 -15.42 -17.50
C GLU A 117 13.63 -14.05 -17.05
N TYR A 118 12.64 -14.05 -16.15
CA TYR A 118 11.92 -12.83 -15.78
C TYR A 118 11.33 -12.87 -14.37
N VAL A 119 10.93 -11.68 -13.90
CA VAL A 119 9.97 -11.52 -12.81
C VAL A 119 8.93 -10.48 -13.22
N THR A 120 7.65 -10.76 -12.97
CA THR A 120 6.55 -9.82 -13.12
C THR A 120 5.82 -9.64 -11.80
N ILE A 121 5.21 -8.47 -11.62
CA ILE A 121 4.37 -8.16 -10.46
C ILE A 121 3.17 -7.32 -10.92
N GLU A 122 1.99 -7.68 -10.45
CA GLU A 122 0.76 -6.93 -10.68
C GLU A 122 -0.19 -7.07 -9.49
N GLY A 123 -0.70 -5.95 -8.98
CA GLY A 123 -1.63 -5.95 -7.86
C GLY A 123 -1.73 -4.60 -7.17
N THR A 124 -1.95 -4.65 -5.85
CA THR A 124 -2.13 -3.47 -4.99
C THR A 124 -1.14 -3.47 -3.84
N ILE A 125 -0.79 -2.29 -3.35
CA ILE A 125 0.08 -2.04 -2.21
C ILE A 125 -0.70 -1.25 -1.16
N GLU A 126 -0.60 -1.71 0.08
CA GLU A 126 -1.03 -1.01 1.28
C GLU A 126 0.21 -0.67 2.13
N PRO A 127 0.66 0.60 2.14
CA PRO A 127 1.75 1.03 3.00
C PRO A 127 1.36 0.92 4.48
N ILE A 128 2.13 0.11 5.24
CA ILE A 128 1.91 -0.10 6.68
C ILE A 128 2.79 0.85 7.48
N SER A 129 4.03 1.08 7.03
CA SER A 129 4.97 2.02 7.64
C SER A 129 5.98 2.55 6.60
N ALA A 130 6.97 3.31 7.07
CA ALA A 130 8.07 3.78 6.22
C ALA A 130 9.03 2.67 5.77
N ILE A 131 8.92 1.45 6.34
CA ILE A 131 9.81 0.31 6.07
C ILE A 131 9.05 -0.98 5.71
N GLU A 132 7.71 -0.92 5.65
CA GLU A 132 6.88 -2.09 5.40
C GLU A 132 5.63 -1.72 4.60
N PHE A 133 5.29 -2.57 3.63
CA PHE A 133 3.99 -2.55 2.97
C PHE A 133 3.48 -3.96 2.73
N LYS A 134 2.16 -4.10 2.63
CA LYS A 134 1.50 -5.31 2.17
C LYS A 134 1.22 -5.20 0.69
N PHE A 135 1.50 -6.26 -0.04
CA PHE A 135 1.16 -6.40 -1.46
C PHE A 135 0.07 -7.45 -1.60
N THR A 136 -0.98 -7.17 -2.37
CA THR A 136 -2.00 -8.16 -2.74
C THR A 136 -2.11 -8.24 -4.25
N GLY A 137 -1.81 -9.40 -4.82
CA GLY A 137 -1.76 -9.60 -6.26
C GLY A 137 -0.98 -10.85 -6.65
N THR A 138 -0.37 -10.81 -7.83
CA THR A 138 0.40 -11.91 -8.38
C THR A 138 1.84 -11.49 -8.65
N ILE A 139 2.79 -12.34 -8.23
CA ILE A 139 4.19 -12.29 -8.61
C ILE A 139 4.49 -13.56 -9.40
N THR A 140 5.08 -13.43 -10.59
CA THR A 140 5.52 -14.57 -11.38
C THR A 140 7.01 -14.47 -11.64
N SER A 141 7.78 -15.47 -11.25
CA SER A 141 9.20 -15.60 -11.56
C SER A 141 9.44 -16.82 -12.46
N GLN A 142 10.34 -16.70 -13.43
CA GLN A 142 10.82 -17.83 -14.22
C GLN A 142 12.33 -17.69 -14.42
N VAL A 143 13.05 -18.76 -14.16
CA VAL A 143 14.51 -18.83 -14.31
C VAL A 143 14.83 -20.24 -14.79
N SER A 144 15.59 -20.35 -15.88
CA SER A 144 15.81 -21.61 -16.61
C SER A 144 16.30 -22.79 -15.75
N TYR A 145 17.06 -22.51 -14.68
CA TYR A 145 17.68 -23.50 -13.80
C TYR A 145 17.01 -23.60 -12.41
N ILE A 146 15.89 -22.90 -12.17
CA ILE A 146 15.10 -22.98 -10.92
C ILE A 146 13.73 -23.58 -11.26
N TYR A 147 13.20 -24.45 -10.41
CA TYR A 147 11.89 -25.08 -10.59
C TYR A 147 11.70 -25.72 -11.99
N ASP A 148 12.73 -26.43 -12.48
CA ASP A 148 12.80 -27.03 -13.82
C ASP A 148 12.57 -26.03 -14.97
N GLY A 149 12.87 -24.74 -14.76
CA GLY A 149 12.60 -23.68 -15.74
C GLY A 149 11.12 -23.32 -15.86
N LYS A 150 10.23 -23.89 -15.03
CA LYS A 150 8.80 -23.59 -15.02
C LYS A 150 8.55 -22.24 -14.32
N PRO A 151 7.50 -21.50 -14.71
CA PRO A 151 7.12 -20.30 -13.99
C PRO A 151 6.62 -20.64 -12.58
N CYS A 152 7.15 -19.96 -11.58
CA CYS A 152 6.62 -19.95 -10.23
C CYS A 152 5.62 -18.78 -10.09
N VAL A 153 4.35 -19.10 -9.91
CA VAL A 153 3.25 -18.12 -9.78
C VAL A 153 2.80 -18.03 -8.33
N LYS A 154 2.86 -16.83 -7.75
CA LYS A 154 2.52 -16.56 -6.36
C LYS A 154 1.41 -15.52 -6.31
N SER A 155 0.18 -15.97 -6.07
CA SER A 155 -1.00 -15.10 -5.95
C SER A 155 -1.50 -15.08 -4.51
N GLY A 156 -1.72 -13.89 -3.95
CA GLY A 156 -2.14 -13.74 -2.55
C GLY A 156 -1.71 -12.41 -1.95
N THR A 157 -1.62 -12.38 -0.62
CA THR A 157 -1.14 -11.22 0.14
C THR A 157 0.24 -11.53 0.71
N TYR A 158 1.20 -10.64 0.43
CA TYR A 158 2.61 -10.79 0.74
C TYR A 158 3.16 -9.55 1.45
N THR A 159 4.29 -9.72 2.11
CA THR A 159 4.93 -8.69 2.90
C THR A 159 6.20 -8.23 2.21
N PHE A 160 6.36 -6.92 2.05
CA PHE A 160 7.61 -6.32 1.60
C PHE A 160 8.19 -5.48 2.74
N LYS A 161 9.46 -5.73 3.10
CA LYS A 161 10.15 -5.04 4.20
C LYS A 161 11.51 -4.51 3.77
N LYS A 162 11.86 -3.35 4.31
CA LYS A 162 13.17 -2.72 4.22
C LYS A 162 13.89 -2.88 5.56
N TRP A 163 14.99 -3.63 5.56
CA TRP A 163 15.83 -3.84 6.76
C TRP A 163 17.12 -3.04 6.70
N ASN A 164 17.63 -2.65 7.88
CA ASN A 164 18.98 -2.10 8.08
C ASN A 164 19.36 -0.99 7.08
N GLY A 165 18.43 -0.06 6.81
CA GLY A 165 18.68 1.08 5.93
C GLY A 165 18.84 0.77 4.43
N ARG A 166 18.62 -0.48 3.99
CA ARG A 166 18.75 -0.89 2.57
C ARG A 166 17.92 -0.02 1.64
N PRO A 167 18.34 0.26 0.40
CA PRO A 167 17.61 1.14 -0.50
C PRO A 167 16.38 0.49 -1.15
N PHE A 168 16.00 -0.73 -0.75
CA PHE A 168 14.90 -1.49 -1.35
C PHE A 168 14.04 -2.20 -0.28
N TYR A 169 12.81 -2.52 -0.66
CA TYR A 169 11.92 -3.42 0.04
C TYR A 169 12.01 -4.82 -0.58
N ARG A 170 12.15 -5.83 0.26
CA ARG A 170 12.29 -7.22 -0.15
C ARG A 170 11.04 -8.03 0.22
N LEU A 171 10.58 -8.88 -0.70
CA LEU A 171 9.57 -9.90 -0.43
C LEU A 171 10.02 -10.81 0.73
N GLN A 172 9.17 -10.97 1.75
CA GLN A 172 9.49 -11.76 2.94
C GLN A 172 9.17 -13.24 2.75
N GLU A 173 8.04 -13.53 2.11
CA GLU A 173 7.59 -14.87 1.74
C GLU A 173 8.36 -15.33 0.50
N LYS A 174 9.67 -15.49 0.66
CA LYS A 174 10.66 -15.59 -0.42
C LYS A 174 10.88 -17.00 -0.98
N THR A 175 10.35 -18.04 -0.35
CA THR A 175 10.49 -19.42 -0.84
C THR A 175 9.86 -19.53 -2.23
N ASN A 176 10.61 -20.10 -3.17
CA ASN A 176 10.14 -20.39 -4.52
C ASN A 176 9.13 -21.56 -4.48
N CYS A 177 8.43 -21.79 -5.59
CA CYS A 177 7.41 -22.83 -5.72
C CYS A 177 7.99 -24.26 -5.63
N ASP A 178 9.28 -24.44 -5.88
CA ASP A 178 9.99 -25.71 -5.66
C ASP A 178 10.20 -26.06 -4.17
N GLY A 179 9.95 -25.11 -3.26
CA GLY A 179 10.13 -25.27 -1.82
C GLY A 179 11.59 -25.18 -1.33
N SER A 180 12.57 -25.03 -2.23
CA SER A 180 14.00 -25.10 -1.90
C SER A 180 14.77 -23.82 -2.24
N ALA A 181 14.41 -23.15 -3.33
CA ALA A 181 15.04 -21.92 -3.76
C ALA A 181 14.44 -20.70 -3.05
N VAL A 182 15.21 -19.62 -3.05
CA VAL A 182 14.82 -18.35 -2.43
C VAL A 182 14.84 -17.24 -3.48
N ASP A 183 13.68 -16.64 -3.72
CA ASP A 183 13.48 -15.52 -4.63
C ASP A 183 13.54 -14.19 -3.88
N TYR A 184 14.71 -13.53 -3.87
CA TYR A 184 14.79 -12.13 -3.46
C TYR A 184 14.25 -11.23 -4.57
N VAL A 185 12.96 -10.97 -4.50
CA VAL A 185 12.29 -9.91 -5.26
C VAL A 185 12.40 -8.61 -4.48
N ASP A 186 13.12 -7.64 -5.06
CA ASP A 186 13.39 -6.33 -4.44
C ASP A 186 12.75 -5.20 -5.26
N ILE A 187 12.14 -4.22 -4.56
CA ILE A 187 11.57 -2.99 -5.14
C ILE A 187 12.27 -1.79 -4.50
N TYR A 188 12.89 -0.93 -5.31
CA TYR A 188 13.70 0.23 -4.88
C TYR A 188 12.90 1.52 -4.79
#